data_AF-A0A2P8DGC1-F1
#
_entry.id   AF-A0A2P8DGC1-F1
#
_cell.length_a   1.000
_cell.length_b   1.000
_cell.length_c   1.000
_cell.angle_alpha   90.00
_cell.angle_beta   90.00
_cell.angle_gamma   90.00
#
_symmetry.space_group_name_H-M   'P 1'
#
loop_
_entity.id
_entity.type
_entity.pdbx_description
1 polymer ?
#
loop_
_entity_poly.entity_id
_entity_poly.type
_entity_poly.pdbx_seq_one_letter_code
_entity_poly.pdbx_strand_id
1 'polypeptide(L)'
;MGPWRYAINMALSEAEKKEVTGLANAGVTGKWMLFPDVEWVRGVWADVVAATEEGRLGYAAKVATDHKPGKGVLICVYTKDWRDQRDVARVLAELRAMGTGQRLSYKEDAATLALHYGKGASLYVSQAESMDFDQRRSGYTPGDQHALFGDPEEQEERTPEEVFSRDEPYGPFPD
;
A
#
# COMPACT_ATOMS: atom_id res chain seq x y z
N MET A 1 -4.54 28.40 -2.48
CA MET A 1 -3.61 27.57 -3.27
C MET A 1 -2.21 28.05 -2.99
N GLY A 2 -1.41 27.27 -2.28
CA GLY A 2 -0.15 27.74 -1.70
C GLY A 2 1.04 27.71 -2.67
N PRO A 3 1.98 28.67 -2.58
CA PRO A 3 3.17 28.81 -3.43
C PRO A 3 4.10 27.59 -3.42
N TRP A 4 4.02 26.75 -2.40
CA TRP A 4 4.82 25.54 -2.20
C TRP A 4 4.60 24.44 -3.25
N ARG A 5 3.41 24.38 -3.86
CA ARG A 5 3.09 23.37 -4.90
C ARG A 5 3.90 23.57 -6.19
N TYR A 6 4.37 24.79 -6.45
CA TYR A 6 5.16 25.13 -7.64
C TYR A 6 6.65 24.87 -7.45
N ALA A 7 7.17 25.11 -6.24
CA ALA A 7 8.58 24.90 -5.90
C ALA A 7 9.00 23.41 -5.94
N ILE A 8 8.13 22.51 -5.46
CA ILE A 8 8.35 21.04 -5.50
C ILE A 8 8.48 20.54 -6.94
N ASN A 9 7.72 21.11 -7.88
CA ASN A 9 7.75 20.69 -9.28
C ASN A 9 9.03 21.14 -10.02
N MET A 10 9.69 22.20 -9.55
CA MET A 10 10.90 22.75 -10.18
C MET A 10 12.22 22.23 -9.59
N ALA A 11 12.23 21.78 -8.33
CA ALA A 11 13.46 21.42 -7.62
C ALA A 11 13.73 19.92 -7.51
N LEU A 12 12.69 19.07 -7.63
CA LEU A 12 12.84 17.62 -7.50
C LEU A 12 13.03 16.96 -8.86
N SER A 13 13.92 15.98 -8.92
CA SER A 13 13.98 15.02 -10.02
C SER A 13 12.69 14.19 -10.08
N GLU A 14 12.42 13.56 -11.22
CA GLU A 14 11.25 12.68 -11.38
C GLU A 14 11.26 11.50 -10.39
N ALA A 15 12.45 11.06 -9.96
CA ALA A 15 12.60 10.02 -8.94
C ALA A 15 12.16 10.52 -7.56
N GLU A 16 12.60 11.71 -7.14
CA GLU A 16 12.23 12.31 -5.86
C GLU A 16 10.75 12.68 -5.81
N LYS A 17 10.18 13.18 -6.93
CA LYS A 17 8.73 13.40 -7.05
C LYS A 17 7.95 12.11 -6.87
N LYS A 18 8.43 11.00 -7.44
CA LYS A 18 7.82 9.67 -7.32
C LYS A 18 7.91 9.13 -5.89
N GLU A 19 9.00 9.39 -5.18
CA GLU A 19 9.19 9.00 -3.78
C GLU A 19 8.30 9.80 -2.83
N VAL A 20 8.29 11.13 -2.93
CA VAL A 20 7.40 12.01 -2.14
C VAL A 20 5.94 11.68 -2.42
N THR A 21 5.57 11.47 -3.68
CA THR A 21 4.22 11.04 -4.06
C THR A 21 3.92 9.65 -3.52
N GLY A 22 4.89 8.74 -3.48
CA GLY A 22 4.77 7.41 -2.89
C GLY A 22 4.51 7.45 -1.39
N LEU A 23 5.25 8.28 -0.64
CA LEU A 23 5.09 8.47 0.81
C LEU A 23 3.76 9.15 1.15
N ALA A 24 3.40 10.21 0.41
CA ALA A 24 2.13 10.90 0.58
C ALA A 24 0.93 9.99 0.27
N ASN A 25 1.01 9.21 -0.82
CA ASN A 25 -0.02 8.24 -1.18
C ASN A 25 -0.08 7.09 -0.18
N ALA A 26 1.04 6.59 0.33
CA ALA A 26 1.05 5.53 1.35
C ALA A 26 0.32 5.92 2.64
N GLY A 27 0.19 7.22 2.93
CA GLY A 27 -0.65 7.73 4.01
C GLY A 27 -2.15 7.49 3.85
N VAL A 28 -2.63 7.23 2.63
CA VAL A 28 -4.06 7.11 2.30
C VAL A 28 -4.42 5.89 1.45
N THR A 29 -3.48 5.25 0.77
CA THR A 29 -3.73 4.05 -0.04
C THR A 29 -3.87 2.81 0.84
N GLY A 30 -4.47 1.76 0.27
CA GLY A 30 -4.47 0.45 0.89
C GLY A 30 -4.75 -0.64 -0.12
N LYS A 31 -4.82 -1.89 0.35
CA LYS A 31 -4.92 -3.06 -0.52
C LYS A 31 -5.79 -4.16 0.06
N TRP A 32 -6.59 -4.78 -0.80
CA TRP A 32 -7.15 -6.11 -0.59
C TRP A 32 -6.07 -7.17 -0.81
N MET A 33 -6.01 -8.17 0.09
CA MET A 33 -5.05 -9.27 0.02
C MET A 33 -5.77 -10.58 -0.26
N LEU A 34 -5.46 -11.20 -1.40
CA LEU A 34 -5.92 -12.50 -1.82
C LEU A 34 -4.81 -13.54 -1.63
N PHE A 35 -5.21 -14.79 -1.37
CA PHE A 35 -4.28 -15.91 -1.23
C PHE A 35 -4.80 -17.12 -2.02
N PRO A 36 -4.89 -17.07 -3.37
CA PRO A 36 -5.19 -18.25 -4.16
C PRO A 36 -4.15 -19.35 -3.98
N ASP A 37 -4.56 -20.60 -4.17
CA ASP A 37 -3.64 -21.74 -4.18
C ASP A 37 -2.66 -21.62 -5.36
N VAL A 38 -1.50 -22.26 -5.22
CA VAL A 38 -0.38 -22.18 -6.17
C VAL A 38 -0.78 -22.67 -7.56
N GLU A 39 -1.68 -23.64 -7.62
CA GLU A 39 -2.22 -24.21 -8.85
C GLU A 39 -3.08 -23.20 -9.63
N TRP A 40 -3.80 -22.32 -8.91
CA TRP A 40 -4.77 -21.39 -9.49
C TRP A 40 -4.25 -19.96 -9.62
N VAL A 41 -3.13 -19.63 -8.96
CA VAL A 41 -2.58 -18.26 -8.90
C VAL A 41 -2.40 -17.63 -10.28
N ARG A 42 -1.95 -18.39 -11.29
CA ARG A 42 -1.71 -17.85 -12.64
C ARG A 42 -3.00 -17.37 -13.30
N GLY A 43 -4.08 -18.15 -13.18
CA GLY A 43 -5.39 -17.79 -13.73
C GLY A 43 -5.97 -16.58 -12.99
N VAL A 44 -6.01 -16.65 -11.66
CA VAL A 44 -6.49 -15.55 -10.82
C VAL A 44 -5.71 -14.26 -11.08
N TRP A 45 -4.39 -14.35 -11.25
CA TRP A 45 -3.56 -13.19 -11.57
C TRP A 45 -3.88 -12.59 -12.95
N ALA A 46 -4.08 -13.42 -13.97
CA ALA A 46 -4.47 -12.95 -15.30
C ALA A 46 -5.81 -12.20 -15.26
N ASP A 47 -6.79 -12.73 -14.54
CA ASP A 47 -8.10 -12.09 -14.39
C ASP A 47 -7.99 -10.76 -13.62
N VAL A 48 -7.17 -10.71 -12.57
CA VAL A 48 -6.89 -9.48 -11.80
C VAL A 48 -6.20 -8.42 -12.67
N VAL A 49 -5.23 -8.81 -13.50
CA VAL A 49 -4.56 -7.88 -14.43
C VAL A 49 -5.57 -7.30 -15.41
N ALA A 50 -6.35 -8.15 -16.08
CA ALA A 50 -7.36 -7.69 -17.05
C ALA A 50 -8.38 -6.74 -16.41
N ALA A 51 -8.94 -7.10 -15.25
CA ALA A 51 -9.91 -6.27 -14.54
C ALA A 51 -9.29 -4.96 -14.00
N THR A 52 -7.99 -4.94 -13.70
CA THR A 52 -7.26 -3.71 -13.32
C THR A 52 -7.07 -2.79 -14.53
N GLU A 53 -6.67 -3.34 -15.68
CA GLU A 53 -6.49 -2.57 -16.93
C GLU A 53 -7.81 -2.00 -17.46
N GLU A 54 -8.91 -2.73 -17.27
CA GLU A 54 -10.28 -2.27 -17.57
C GLU A 54 -10.81 -1.21 -16.58
N GLY A 55 -10.07 -0.93 -15.51
CA GLY A 55 -10.49 0.01 -14.46
C GLY A 55 -11.62 -0.51 -13.57
N ARG A 56 -11.93 -1.80 -13.63
CA ARG A 56 -12.92 -2.45 -12.75
C ARG A 56 -12.37 -2.68 -11.35
N LEU A 57 -11.08 -2.93 -11.21
CA LEU A 57 -10.44 -3.00 -9.90
C LEU A 57 -9.90 -1.63 -9.46
N GLY A 58 -8.92 -1.65 -8.55
CA GLY A 58 -8.24 -0.45 -8.11
C GLY A 58 -7.18 0.04 -9.12
N TYR A 59 -6.29 0.93 -8.68
CA TYR A 59 -5.34 1.57 -9.61
C TYR A 59 -4.10 0.72 -9.92
N ALA A 60 -3.86 -0.32 -9.13
CA ALA A 60 -2.71 -1.20 -9.29
C ALA A 60 -2.98 -2.57 -8.66
N ALA A 61 -2.29 -3.59 -9.14
CA ALA A 61 -2.22 -4.90 -8.53
C ALA A 61 -0.78 -5.42 -8.51
N LYS A 62 -0.45 -6.28 -7.55
CA LYS A 62 0.86 -6.93 -7.45
C LYS A 62 0.70 -8.37 -7.01
N VAL A 63 1.47 -9.28 -7.58
CA VAL A 63 1.57 -10.68 -7.14
C VAL A 63 2.93 -10.93 -6.50
N ALA A 64 2.96 -11.69 -5.41
CA ALA A 64 4.21 -12.10 -4.78
C ALA A 64 4.96 -13.10 -5.67
N THR A 65 6.26 -12.89 -5.83
CA THR A 65 7.15 -13.79 -6.59
C THR A 65 7.63 -14.98 -5.75
N ASP A 66 7.44 -14.93 -4.44
CA ASP A 66 7.78 -16.00 -3.49
C ASP A 66 6.57 -16.30 -2.58
N HIS A 67 6.48 -17.53 -2.10
CA HIS A 67 5.40 -17.99 -1.24
C HIS A 67 5.88 -19.10 -0.29
N LYS A 68 5.23 -19.18 0.88
CA LYS A 68 5.54 -20.24 1.84
C LYS A 68 4.90 -21.55 1.39
N PRO A 69 5.59 -22.70 1.49
CA PRO A 69 5.00 -24.00 1.21
C PRO A 69 3.71 -24.22 2.02
N GLY A 70 2.66 -24.72 1.36
CA GLY A 70 1.36 -24.97 1.98
C GLY A 70 0.54 -23.71 2.30
N LYS A 71 0.91 -22.55 1.74
CA LYS A 71 0.14 -21.30 1.80
C LYS A 71 -0.14 -20.79 0.40
N GLY A 72 -1.29 -20.14 0.23
CA GLY A 72 -1.62 -19.44 -1.01
C GLY A 72 -0.64 -18.31 -1.33
N VAL A 73 -0.54 -17.97 -2.61
CA VAL A 73 0.34 -16.90 -3.10
C VAL A 73 -0.35 -15.55 -2.91
N LEU A 74 0.35 -14.58 -2.33
CA LEU A 74 -0.24 -13.27 -2.08
C LEU A 74 -0.45 -12.49 -3.39
N ILE A 75 -1.68 -12.05 -3.62
CA ILE A 75 -2.03 -11.02 -4.61
C ILE A 75 -2.59 -9.82 -3.86
N CYS A 76 -2.06 -8.63 -4.15
CA CYS A 76 -2.54 -7.36 -3.61
C CYS A 76 -3.28 -6.57 -4.71
N VAL A 77 -4.46 -6.05 -4.40
CA VAL A 77 -5.22 -5.12 -5.26
C VAL A 77 -5.41 -3.80 -4.52
N TYR A 78 -4.90 -2.70 -5.07
CA TYR A 78 -4.74 -1.43 -4.38
C TYR A 78 -5.84 -0.42 -4.68
N THR A 79 -6.43 0.18 -3.65
CA THR A 79 -7.33 1.34 -3.81
C THR A 79 -6.59 2.64 -3.49
N LYS A 80 -7.11 3.76 -4.03
CA LYS A 80 -6.45 5.06 -3.92
C LYS A 80 -6.61 5.72 -2.55
N ASP A 81 -7.73 5.44 -1.88
CA ASP A 81 -8.03 5.97 -0.55
C ASP A 81 -8.78 4.91 0.27
N TRP A 82 -8.20 4.45 1.38
CA TRP A 82 -8.84 3.48 2.26
C TRP A 82 -10.06 4.06 2.98
N ARG A 83 -10.17 5.40 3.10
CA ARG A 83 -11.31 6.08 3.74
C ARG A 83 -12.52 6.14 2.81
N ASP A 84 -12.30 6.02 1.50
CA ASP A 84 -13.39 5.88 0.53
C ASP A 84 -13.92 4.44 0.57
N GLN A 85 -14.76 4.17 1.57
CA GLN A 85 -15.38 2.86 1.75
C GLN A 85 -16.23 2.43 0.56
N ARG A 86 -16.70 3.38 -0.29
CA ARG A 86 -17.45 3.04 -1.50
C ARG A 86 -16.54 2.44 -2.55
N ASP A 87 -15.36 3.02 -2.77
CA ASP A 87 -14.36 2.43 -3.68
C ASP A 87 -13.83 1.10 -3.14
N VAL A 88 -13.57 1.02 -1.82
CA VAL A 88 -13.14 -0.24 -1.17
C VAL A 88 -14.20 -1.34 -1.34
N ALA A 89 -15.48 -1.02 -1.17
CA ALA A 89 -16.60 -1.95 -1.38
C ALA A 89 -16.78 -2.33 -2.84
N ARG A 90 -16.65 -1.37 -3.77
CA ARG A 90 -16.71 -1.60 -5.21
C ARG A 90 -15.65 -2.60 -5.66
N VAL A 91 -14.41 -2.41 -5.22
CA VAL A 91 -13.31 -3.35 -5.53
C VAL A 91 -13.56 -4.71 -4.89
N LEU A 92 -14.05 -4.77 -3.64
CA LEU A 92 -14.43 -6.04 -3.02
C LEU A 92 -15.51 -6.78 -3.84
N ALA A 93 -16.55 -6.07 -4.27
CA ALA A 93 -17.64 -6.65 -5.06
C ALA A 93 -17.15 -7.24 -6.38
N GLU A 94 -16.26 -6.55 -7.09
CA GLU A 94 -15.64 -7.09 -8.31
C GLU A 94 -14.79 -8.33 -8.02
N LEU A 95 -14.00 -8.34 -6.95
CA LEU A 95 -13.23 -9.53 -6.54
C LEU A 95 -14.14 -10.72 -6.21
N ARG A 96 -15.31 -10.48 -5.62
CA ARG A 96 -16.33 -11.52 -5.37
C ARG A 96 -16.96 -12.02 -6.67
N ALA A 97 -17.32 -11.12 -7.58
CA ALA A 97 -17.87 -11.47 -8.88
C ALA A 97 -16.91 -12.33 -9.71
N MET A 98 -15.60 -12.14 -9.53
CA MET A 98 -14.54 -12.96 -10.13
C MET A 98 -14.36 -14.34 -9.45
N GLY A 99 -15.16 -14.68 -8.44
CA GLY A 99 -15.15 -16.00 -7.80
C GLY A 99 -14.28 -16.08 -6.54
N THR A 100 -13.83 -14.96 -5.98
CA THR A 100 -13.08 -14.99 -4.72
C THR A 100 -14.03 -15.30 -3.55
N GLY A 101 -14.15 -16.56 -3.13
CA GLY A 101 -15.02 -16.98 -2.02
C GLY A 101 -14.38 -16.87 -0.62
N GLN A 102 -13.04 -16.82 -0.54
CA GLN A 102 -12.30 -16.84 0.73
C GLN A 102 -12.46 -15.54 1.55
N ARG A 103 -12.16 -15.60 2.86
CA ARG A 103 -12.09 -14.41 3.71
C ARG A 103 -10.99 -13.46 3.19
N LEU A 104 -11.33 -12.19 3.00
CA LEU A 104 -10.40 -11.17 2.52
C LEU A 104 -10.04 -10.18 3.62
N SER A 105 -8.77 -9.81 3.64
CA SER A 105 -8.22 -8.81 4.55
C SER A 105 -7.78 -7.58 3.75
N TYR A 106 -8.12 -6.41 4.25
CA TYR A 106 -7.66 -5.13 3.72
C TYR A 106 -6.65 -4.50 4.66
N LYS A 107 -5.57 -3.93 4.13
CA LYS A 107 -4.55 -3.23 4.90
C LYS A 107 -4.13 -1.93 4.20
N GLU A 108 -4.11 -0.83 4.94
CA GLU A 108 -3.55 0.43 4.49
C GLU A 108 -2.02 0.38 4.39
N ASP A 109 -1.47 1.17 3.47
CA ASP A 109 -0.03 1.21 3.23
C ASP A 109 0.73 1.81 4.42
N ALA A 110 0.15 2.80 5.11
CA ALA A 110 0.71 3.37 6.33
C ALA A 110 0.97 2.31 7.42
N ALA A 111 0.09 1.32 7.60
CA ALA A 111 0.30 0.22 8.54
C ALA A 111 1.40 -0.76 8.08
N THR A 112 1.72 -0.79 6.79
CA THR A 112 2.85 -1.56 6.25
C THR A 112 4.16 -0.83 6.52
N LEU A 113 4.19 0.49 6.36
CA LEU A 113 5.32 1.35 6.70
C LEU A 113 5.60 1.37 8.22
N ALA A 114 4.55 1.36 9.04
CA ALA A 114 4.66 1.28 10.50
C ALA A 114 5.02 -0.12 11.04
N LEU A 115 5.41 -1.06 10.16
CA LEU A 115 5.75 -2.45 10.48
C LEU A 115 4.67 -3.20 11.29
N HIS A 116 3.41 -2.80 11.17
CA HIS A 116 2.32 -3.42 11.92
C HIS A 116 1.83 -4.68 11.20
N TYR A 117 2.30 -5.86 11.63
CA TYR A 117 1.96 -7.15 11.05
C TYR A 117 1.34 -8.10 12.09
N GLY A 118 0.65 -9.14 11.61
CA GLY A 118 0.08 -10.19 12.46
C GLY A 118 -1.40 -10.00 12.78
N LYS A 119 -1.85 -10.65 13.85
CA LYS A 119 -3.26 -10.70 14.23
C LYS A 119 -3.74 -9.30 14.61
N GLY A 120 -4.82 -8.83 13.96
CA GLY A 120 -5.37 -7.49 14.19
C GLY A 120 -4.82 -6.41 13.27
N ALA A 121 -3.85 -6.73 12.40
CA ALA A 121 -3.25 -5.73 11.51
C ALA A 121 -4.16 -5.28 10.36
N SER A 122 -5.17 -6.07 9.99
CA SER A 122 -6.13 -5.70 8.94
C SER A 122 -7.04 -4.58 9.41
N LEU A 123 -7.19 -3.55 8.59
CA LEU A 123 -8.12 -2.45 8.81
C LEU A 123 -9.55 -2.90 8.54
N TYR A 124 -9.79 -3.46 7.34
CA TYR A 124 -11.06 -4.06 6.97
C TYR A 124 -10.94 -5.58 6.82
N VAL A 125 -12.03 -6.27 7.12
CA VAL A 125 -12.15 -7.72 6.92
C VAL A 125 -13.49 -8.00 6.27
N SER A 126 -13.47 -8.69 5.13
CA SER A 126 -14.66 -9.28 4.54
C SER A 126 -14.66 -10.78 4.83
N GLN A 127 -15.74 -11.27 5.44
CA GLN A 127 -15.90 -12.71 5.72
C GLN A 127 -16.01 -13.51 4.41
N ALA A 128 -15.85 -14.84 4.47
CA ALA A 128 -16.02 -15.67 3.28
C ALA A 128 -17.39 -15.39 2.63
N GLU A 129 -17.39 -15.27 1.29
CA GLU A 129 -18.58 -15.02 0.45
C GLU A 129 -19.34 -13.70 0.71
N SER A 130 -18.93 -12.91 1.71
CA SER A 130 -19.55 -11.63 2.03
C SER A 130 -19.22 -10.56 1.00
N MET A 131 -20.24 -9.79 0.62
CA MET A 131 -20.08 -8.56 -0.18
C MET A 131 -19.74 -7.34 0.70
N ASP A 132 -19.99 -7.44 2.00
CA ASP A 132 -19.68 -6.41 2.98
C ASP A 132 -18.33 -6.66 3.68
N PHE A 133 -17.83 -5.64 4.38
CA PHE A 133 -16.66 -5.71 5.22
C PHE A 133 -16.85 -4.93 6.53
N ASP A 134 -16.19 -5.39 7.58
CA ASP A 134 -16.16 -4.73 8.87
C ASP A 134 -14.85 -3.97 9.07
N GLN A 135 -14.95 -2.76 9.63
CA GLN A 135 -13.78 -2.06 10.16
C GLN A 135 -13.39 -2.61 11.52
N ARG A 136 -12.15 -3.09 11.63
CA ARG A 136 -11.64 -3.78 12.83
C ARG A 136 -10.85 -2.88 13.77
N ARG A 137 -10.32 -1.77 13.26
CA ARG A 137 -9.53 -0.78 14.01
C ARG A 137 -9.59 0.59 13.33
N SER A 138 -9.07 1.61 14.00
CA SER A 138 -8.76 2.89 13.36
C SER A 138 -7.59 2.70 12.38
N GLY A 139 -7.66 3.39 11.23
CA GLY A 139 -6.57 3.38 10.24
C GLY A 139 -5.38 4.21 10.72
N TYR A 140 -4.18 3.82 10.31
CA TYR A 140 -2.97 4.63 10.55
C TYR A 140 -3.05 5.92 9.73
N THR A 141 -2.68 7.02 10.36
CA THR A 141 -2.49 8.32 9.72
C THR A 141 -1.02 8.52 9.38
N PRO A 142 -0.67 9.51 8.52
CA PRO A 142 0.72 9.89 8.31
C PRO A 142 1.50 10.19 9.61
N GLY A 143 0.83 10.63 10.68
CA GLY A 143 1.47 10.87 11.99
C GLY A 143 1.77 9.60 12.79
N ASP A 144 1.19 8.46 12.41
CA ASP A 144 1.44 7.16 13.05
C ASP A 144 2.53 6.35 12.32
N GLN A 145 3.17 6.94 11.31
CA GLN A 145 4.27 6.32 10.59
C GLN A 145 5.44 6.16 11.56
N HIS A 146 5.71 4.92 11.97
CA HIS A 146 6.85 4.61 12.83
C HIS A 146 8.12 5.16 12.19
N ALA A 147 8.84 5.99 12.94
CA ALA A 147 10.12 6.56 12.60
C ALA A 147 11.18 5.47 12.41
N LEU A 148 11.18 4.77 11.26
CA LEU A 148 12.38 4.13 10.76
C LEU A 148 13.43 5.19 10.34
N PHE A 149 13.01 6.45 10.20
CA PHE A 149 13.81 7.59 9.77
C PHE A 149 13.88 8.75 10.81
N GLY A 150 13.57 8.48 12.08
CA GLY A 150 13.57 9.49 13.15
C GLY A 150 12.25 10.27 13.26
N ASP A 151 12.01 10.80 14.45
CA ASP A 151 10.82 11.56 14.82
C ASP A 151 10.76 12.86 13.99
N PRO A 152 9.66 13.16 13.27
CA PRO A 152 9.55 14.39 12.49
C PRO A 152 9.53 15.65 13.36
N GLU A 153 9.18 15.56 14.65
CA GLU A 153 9.18 16.71 15.56
C GLU A 153 10.56 17.07 16.13
N GLU A 154 11.57 16.17 16.00
CA GLU A 154 12.94 16.41 16.52
C GLU A 154 13.97 16.76 15.41
N GLN A 155 13.55 16.89 14.16
CA GLN A 155 14.47 17.38 13.12
C GLN A 155 14.38 18.90 13.06
N GLU A 156 15.38 19.58 13.64
CA GLU A 156 15.71 20.95 13.24
C GLU A 156 15.66 21.03 11.72
N GLU A 157 14.89 22.00 11.19
CA GLU A 157 14.73 22.22 9.75
C GLU A 157 16.11 22.39 9.09
N ARG A 158 16.66 21.31 8.55
CA ARG A 158 17.90 21.35 7.79
C ARG A 158 17.61 21.95 6.42
N THR A 159 18.41 22.93 6.06
CA THR A 159 18.39 23.54 4.73
C THR A 159 18.76 22.51 3.65
N PRO A 160 18.29 22.67 2.41
CA PRO A 160 18.67 21.78 1.30
C PRO A 160 20.19 21.62 1.17
N GLU A 161 20.94 22.68 1.41
CA GLU A 161 22.41 22.71 1.36
C GLU A 161 23.04 21.76 2.40
N GLU A 162 22.48 21.67 3.60
CA GLU A 162 22.94 20.77 4.68
C GLU A 162 22.60 19.30 4.41
N VAL A 163 21.49 19.02 3.71
CA VAL A 163 21.11 17.67 3.31
C VAL A 163 22.05 17.12 2.23
N PHE A 164 22.48 17.97 1.30
CA PHE A 164 23.36 17.58 0.20
C PHE A 164 24.87 17.68 0.52
N SER A 165 25.25 18.15 1.71
CA SER A 165 26.64 18.33 2.16
C SER A 165 27.25 17.11 2.88
N ARG A 166 26.68 15.90 2.80
CA ARG A 166 27.28 14.73 3.46
C ARG A 166 28.58 14.30 2.76
N ASP A 167 29.70 14.46 3.48
CA ASP A 167 31.05 14.03 3.07
C ASP A 167 31.31 12.52 3.25
N GLU A 168 30.36 11.73 3.76
CA GLU A 168 30.57 10.30 3.95
C GLU A 168 30.15 9.49 2.71
N PRO A 169 31.07 8.74 2.08
CA PRO A 169 30.72 7.82 1.01
C PRO A 169 29.80 6.72 1.57
N TYR A 170 28.78 6.33 0.80
CA TYR A 170 27.94 5.16 1.08
C TYR A 170 28.82 3.93 1.34
N GLY A 171 29.07 3.66 2.62
CA GLY A 171 29.80 2.49 3.15
C GLY A 171 28.86 1.32 3.41
N PRO A 172 29.40 0.10 3.56
CA PRO A 172 28.84 -1.09 2.90
C PRO A 172 27.59 -1.64 3.59
N PHE A 173 26.73 -2.27 2.78
CA PHE A 173 25.67 -3.15 3.29
C PHE A 173 26.31 -4.28 4.11
N PRO A 174 25.77 -4.62 5.30
CA PRO A 174 26.28 -5.72 6.10
C PRO A 174 26.07 -7.06 5.38
N ASP A 175 27.02 -7.98 5.59
CA ASP A 175 27.00 -9.37 5.11
C ASP A 175 25.77 -10.17 5.59
#